data_AF-A0A1V5YAJ7-F1
#
_entry.id   AF-A0A1V5YAJ7-F1
#
_cell.length_a   1.000
_cell.length_b   1.000
_cell.length_c   1.000
_cell.angle_alpha   90.00
_cell.angle_beta   90.00
_cell.angle_gamma   90.00
#
_symmetry.space_group_name_H-M   'P 1'
#
loop_
_entity.id
_entity.type
_entity.pdbx_description
1 polymer ?
#
loop_
_entity_poly.entity_id
_entity_poly.type
_entity_poly.pdbx_seq_one_letter_code
_entity_poly.pdbx_strand_id
1 'polypeptide(L)'
;MRGHCNVAGFNQIASYLYGFPFGLDFSRGYPRYNPGEYTAVDLLRDRDVDAAFIVSADLVSHFPAACAEYLGEIPVSCIDIAPCPTTILSDVVLPGVIDAMECDGTFYRLDDVPIYFQPFTKSPFAFTNSNEDTMKQIFERVKALKR
;
A
#
# COMPACT_ATOMS: atom_id res chain seq x y z
N MET A 1 11.05 15.42 8.74
CA MET A 1 9.59 15.56 8.92
C MET A 1 8.94 14.45 8.09
N ARG A 2 8.06 13.61 8.64
CA ARG A 2 7.37 12.58 7.83
C ARG A 2 6.25 13.26 7.03
N GLY A 3 6.04 12.82 5.79
CA GLY A 3 5.19 13.54 4.82
C GLY A 3 3.70 13.25 4.96
N HIS A 4 3.31 11.97 4.94
CA HIS A 4 1.91 11.56 4.92
C HIS A 4 1.37 11.22 6.32
N CYS A 5 0.04 11.29 6.47
CA CYS A 5 -0.66 11.21 7.76
C CYS A 5 -0.38 9.94 8.59
N ASN A 6 -0.05 8.80 7.95
CA ASN A 6 0.16 7.53 8.64
C ASN A 6 1.41 6.74 8.21
N VAL A 7 2.42 7.41 7.63
CA VAL A 7 3.72 6.75 7.34
C VAL A 7 4.36 6.22 8.64
N ALA A 8 4.14 6.95 9.73
CA ALA A 8 4.53 6.53 11.08
C ALA A 8 3.89 5.19 11.48
N GLY A 9 2.59 5.03 11.23
CA GLY A 9 1.86 3.85 11.67
C GLY A 9 2.29 2.60 10.93
N PHE A 10 2.54 2.70 9.61
CA PHE A 10 3.10 1.58 8.85
C PHE A 10 4.43 1.13 9.45
N ASN A 11 5.35 2.06 9.71
CA ASN A 11 6.65 1.74 10.28
C ASN A 11 6.55 1.11 11.68
N GLN A 12 5.65 1.61 12.54
CA GLN A 12 5.41 1.08 13.88
C GLN A 12 4.87 -0.35 13.83
N ILE A 13 3.83 -0.58 13.02
CA ILE A 13 3.20 -1.90 12.89
C ILE A 13 4.15 -2.90 12.22
N ALA A 14 4.85 -2.52 11.15
CA ALA A 14 5.84 -3.37 10.49
C ALA A 14 6.99 -3.74 11.44
N SER A 15 7.49 -2.79 12.22
CA SER A 15 8.55 -3.04 13.22
C SER A 15 8.06 -3.95 14.34
N TYR A 16 6.82 -3.80 14.79
CA TYR A 16 6.22 -4.65 15.82
C TYR A 16 6.01 -6.09 15.33
N LEU A 17 5.48 -6.27 14.11
CA LEU A 17 5.15 -7.58 13.57
C LEU A 17 6.35 -8.35 13.02
N TYR A 18 7.28 -7.66 12.36
CA TYR A 18 8.34 -8.27 11.56
C TYR A 18 9.76 -7.88 12.01
N GLY A 19 9.89 -6.96 12.96
CA GLY A 19 11.18 -6.47 13.45
C GLY A 19 11.82 -5.37 12.61
N PHE A 20 11.22 -4.97 11.48
CA PHE A 20 11.77 -3.95 10.58
C PHE A 20 10.70 -2.98 10.06
N PRO A 21 11.04 -1.71 9.78
CA PRO A 21 10.05 -0.66 9.51
C PRO A 21 9.50 -0.62 8.08
N PHE A 22 10.25 -1.02 7.07
CA PHE A 22 9.84 -1.02 5.65
C PHE A 22 10.77 -1.93 4.83
N GLY A 23 10.59 -2.05 3.50
CA GLY A 23 11.51 -2.81 2.65
C GLY A 23 11.63 -4.28 3.05
N LEU A 24 10.47 -4.90 3.31
CA LEU A 24 10.33 -6.27 3.78
C LEU A 24 10.15 -7.21 2.59
N ASP A 25 10.93 -8.29 2.58
CA ASP A 25 10.75 -9.40 1.64
C ASP A 25 10.29 -10.67 2.37
N PHE A 26 9.28 -11.34 1.81
CA PHE A 26 8.69 -12.57 2.33
C PHE A 26 8.86 -13.77 1.39
N SER A 27 9.63 -13.65 0.30
CA SER A 27 9.81 -14.70 -0.72
C SER A 27 10.30 -16.04 -0.16
N ARG A 28 11.11 -16.04 0.91
CA ARG A 28 11.63 -17.25 1.57
C ARG A 28 10.77 -17.77 2.73
N GLY A 29 9.60 -17.18 2.95
CA GLY A 29 8.69 -17.57 4.04
C GLY A 29 9.05 -16.99 5.42
N TYR A 30 10.09 -16.17 5.52
CA TYR A 30 10.44 -15.39 6.71
C TYR A 30 10.78 -13.95 6.30
N PRO A 31 10.54 -12.95 7.16
CA PRO A 31 10.81 -11.55 6.83
C PRO A 31 12.32 -11.31 6.67
N ARG A 32 12.71 -10.73 5.54
CA ARG A 32 14.06 -10.22 5.28
C ARG A 32 14.01 -8.71 5.11
N TYR A 33 15.05 -8.03 5.56
CA TYR A 33 15.16 -6.58 5.49
C TYR A 33 16.55 -6.20 4.98
N ASN A 34 16.57 -5.53 3.82
CA ASN A 34 17.78 -4.98 3.25
C ASN A 34 17.44 -3.75 2.39
N PRO A 35 17.47 -2.53 2.98
CA PRO A 35 17.34 -1.31 2.21
C PRO A 35 18.43 -1.21 1.13
N GLY A 36 18.04 -0.96 -0.11
CA GLY A 36 18.91 -1.05 -1.28
C GLY A 36 18.65 -2.28 -2.15
N GLU A 37 18.00 -3.31 -1.60
CA GLU A 37 17.63 -4.53 -2.34
C GLU A 37 16.11 -4.72 -2.39
N TYR A 38 15.42 -4.58 -1.25
CA TYR A 38 13.98 -4.84 -1.14
C TYR A 38 13.12 -3.57 -1.08
N THR A 39 13.65 -2.42 -1.51
CA THR A 39 12.86 -1.19 -1.59
C THR A 39 12.16 -1.10 -2.94
N ALA A 40 10.99 -0.46 -2.99
CA ALA A 40 10.19 -0.36 -4.21
C ALA A 40 10.96 0.29 -5.38
N VAL A 41 11.80 1.29 -5.11
CA VAL A 41 12.60 1.97 -6.15
C VAL A 41 13.68 1.05 -6.69
N ASP A 42 14.39 0.32 -5.82
CA ASP A 42 15.46 -0.59 -6.23
C ASP A 42 14.89 -1.77 -7.04
N LEU A 43 13.81 -2.39 -6.56
CA LEU A 43 13.13 -3.49 -7.24
C LEU A 43 12.62 -3.11 -8.63
N LEU A 44 12.05 -1.90 -8.78
CA LEU A 44 11.58 -1.41 -10.09
C LEU A 44 12.74 -1.00 -11.00
N ARG A 45 13.82 -0.43 -10.46
CA ARG A 45 15.01 -0.05 -11.24
C ARG A 45 15.69 -1.29 -11.82
N ASP A 46 15.86 -2.31 -11.01
CA ASP A 46 16.59 -3.53 -11.36
C ASP A 46 15.69 -4.56 -12.08
N ARG A 47 14.39 -4.26 -12.24
CA ARG A 47 13.36 -5.06 -12.92
C ARG A 47 13.17 -6.46 -12.31
N ASP A 48 13.31 -6.55 -10.99
CA ASP A 48 13.21 -7.82 -10.24
C ASP A 48 11.76 -8.24 -9.94
N VAL A 49 10.79 -7.35 -10.20
CA VAL A 49 9.36 -7.60 -9.96
C VAL A 49 8.59 -7.75 -11.28
N ASP A 50 7.61 -8.63 -11.28
CA ASP A 50 6.76 -8.97 -12.42
C ASP A 50 5.33 -8.41 -12.33
N ALA A 51 4.93 -7.89 -11.17
CA ALA A 51 3.65 -7.22 -10.95
C ALA A 51 3.76 -6.23 -9.77
N ALA A 52 2.91 -5.19 -9.75
CA ALA A 52 2.86 -4.23 -8.66
C ALA A 52 1.43 -4.06 -8.11
N PHE A 53 1.32 -4.02 -6.78
CA PHE A 53 0.08 -3.70 -6.09
C PHE A 53 0.28 -2.47 -5.20
N ILE A 54 -0.44 -1.39 -5.52
CA ILE A 54 -0.23 -0.07 -4.94
C ILE A 54 -1.46 0.31 -4.10
N VAL A 55 -1.25 0.78 -2.87
CA VAL A 55 -2.35 1.15 -1.96
C VAL A 55 -2.14 2.58 -1.48
N SER A 56 -3.12 3.45 -1.76
CA SER A 56 -3.20 4.84 -1.31
C SER A 56 -1.92 5.65 -1.56
N ALA A 57 -1.27 5.42 -2.70
CA ALA A 57 -0.01 6.05 -3.05
C ALA A 57 0.08 6.29 -4.55
N ASP A 58 0.60 7.47 -4.94
CA ASP A 58 0.82 7.81 -6.34
C ASP A 58 2.31 7.64 -6.72
N LEU A 59 2.71 6.42 -7.05
CA LEU A 59 4.11 6.11 -7.37
C LEU A 59 4.58 6.82 -8.65
N VAL A 60 3.74 6.90 -9.68
CA VAL A 60 4.12 7.46 -10.98
C VAL A 60 4.55 8.94 -10.88
N SER A 61 3.89 9.73 -10.03
CA SER A 61 4.25 11.14 -9.84
C SER A 61 5.47 11.35 -8.93
N HIS A 62 5.77 10.40 -8.04
CA HIS A 62 6.75 10.58 -6.98
C HIS A 62 8.04 9.77 -7.17
N PHE A 63 8.05 8.79 -8.07
CA PHE A 63 9.20 7.95 -8.33
C PHE A 63 10.07 8.49 -9.47
N PRO A 64 11.34 8.06 -9.56
CA PRO A 64 12.18 8.35 -10.72
C PRO A 64 11.55 7.86 -12.03
N ALA A 65 11.75 8.60 -13.11
CA ALA A 65 11.15 8.33 -14.42
C ALA A 65 11.35 6.88 -14.90
N ALA A 66 12.56 6.32 -14.73
CA ALA A 66 12.87 4.95 -15.12
C ALA A 66 11.99 3.90 -14.40
N CYS A 67 11.66 4.13 -13.13
CA CYS A 67 10.77 3.23 -12.38
C CYS A 67 9.32 3.38 -12.83
N ALA A 68 8.88 4.61 -13.15
CA ALA A 68 7.55 4.86 -13.68
C ALA A 68 7.34 4.26 -15.07
N GLU A 69 8.37 4.28 -15.93
CA GLU A 69 8.36 3.60 -17.23
C GLU A 69 8.19 2.08 -17.06
N TYR A 70 8.95 1.46 -16.16
CA TYR A 70 8.84 0.02 -15.91
C TYR A 70 7.49 -0.38 -15.31
N LEU A 71 6.89 0.47 -14.46
CA LEU A 71 5.53 0.24 -13.98
C LEU A 71 4.52 0.13 -15.14
N GLY A 72 4.74 0.82 -16.27
CA GLY A 72 3.90 0.68 -17.46
C GLY A 72 4.14 -0.59 -18.28
N GLU A 73 5.19 -1.36 -17.99
CA GLU A 73 5.51 -2.63 -18.67
C GLU A 73 4.91 -3.86 -17.94
N ILE A 74 4.65 -3.74 -16.63
CA ILE A 74 4.17 -4.85 -15.77
C ILE A 74 2.69 -4.68 -15.38
N PRO A 75 1.99 -5.74 -14.98
CA PRO A 75 0.63 -5.62 -14.47
C PRO A 75 0.60 -4.82 -13.16
N VAL A 76 -0.20 -3.75 -13.14
CA VAL A 76 -0.35 -2.87 -11.97
C VAL A 76 -1.80 -2.84 -11.51
N SER A 77 -2.01 -3.10 -10.23
CA SER A 77 -3.31 -2.94 -9.57
C SER A 77 -3.19 -1.91 -8.47
N CYS A 78 -4.16 -1.00 -8.35
CA CYS A 78 -4.14 0.03 -7.31
C CYS A 78 -5.45 0.12 -6.52
N ILE A 79 -5.34 0.45 -5.23
CA ILE A 79 -6.44 0.95 -4.41
C ILE A 79 -6.21 2.45 -4.20
N ASP A 80 -7.10 3.28 -4.73
CA ASP A 80 -7.00 4.74 -4.56
C ASP A 80 -8.39 5.38 -4.43
N ILE A 81 -8.45 6.52 -3.74
CA ILE A 81 -9.66 7.31 -3.52
C ILE A 81 -9.84 8.39 -4.58
N ALA A 82 -8.77 8.77 -5.27
CA ALA A 82 -8.78 9.87 -6.22
C ALA A 82 -8.08 9.49 -7.53
N PRO A 83 -8.52 10.06 -8.67
CA PRO A 83 -7.81 9.88 -9.93
C PRO A 83 -6.43 10.53 -9.86
N CYS A 84 -5.39 9.71 -9.99
CA CYS A 84 -3.98 10.10 -10.04
C CYS A 84 -3.26 9.43 -11.23
N PRO A 85 -2.07 9.87 -11.63
CA PRO A 85 -1.28 9.22 -12.69
C PRO A 85 -1.10 7.71 -12.48
N THR A 86 -0.93 7.25 -11.24
CA THR A 86 -0.91 5.81 -10.93
C THR A 86 -2.22 5.11 -11.28
N THR A 87 -3.39 5.69 -10.99
CA THR A 87 -4.69 5.10 -11.38
C THR A 87 -4.87 5.03 -12.90
N ILE A 88 -4.30 5.97 -13.65
CA ILE A 88 -4.38 5.97 -15.12
C ILE A 88 -3.51 4.87 -15.71
N LEU A 89 -2.35 4.63 -15.10
CA LEU A 89 -1.39 3.61 -15.53
C LEU A 89 -1.80 2.19 -15.09
N SER A 90 -2.61 2.06 -14.04
CA SER A 90 -3.00 0.76 -13.49
C SER A 90 -4.01 0.01 -14.37
N ASP A 91 -3.81 -1.29 -14.55
CA ASP A 91 -4.76 -2.18 -15.26
C ASP A 91 -6.07 -2.35 -14.48
N VAL A 92 -5.98 -2.38 -13.15
CA VAL A 92 -7.13 -2.54 -12.26
C VAL A 92 -7.09 -1.47 -11.19
N VAL A 93 -8.14 -0.64 -11.16
CA VAL A 93 -8.36 0.37 -10.13
C VAL A 93 -9.50 -0.08 -9.23
N LEU A 94 -9.19 -0.37 -7.99
CA LEU A 94 -10.17 -0.64 -6.94
C LEU A 94 -10.44 0.67 -6.18
N PRO A 95 -11.70 1.07 -6.00
CA PRO A 95 -12.00 2.28 -5.25
C PRO A 95 -11.65 2.08 -3.78
N GLY A 96 -10.81 2.98 -3.26
CA GLY A 96 -10.47 3.05 -1.85
C GLY A 96 -11.58 3.70 -1.03
N VAL A 97 -11.60 3.37 0.26
CA VAL A 97 -12.43 4.04 1.27
C VAL A 97 -11.57 5.08 1.98
N ILE A 98 -12.12 6.25 2.27
CA ILE A 98 -11.35 7.34 2.91
C ILE A 98 -11.24 7.09 4.42
N ASP A 99 -10.05 6.70 4.84
CA ASP A 99 -9.71 6.52 6.26
C ASP A 99 -9.93 7.84 7.04
N ALA A 100 -10.52 7.74 8.23
CA ALA A 100 -10.92 8.86 9.10
C ALA A 100 -12.10 9.71 8.66
N MET A 101 -12.68 9.41 7.50
CA MET A 101 -13.98 9.98 7.09
C MET A 101 -15.05 8.90 7.05
N GLU A 102 -14.79 7.81 6.33
CA GLU A 102 -15.75 6.76 5.97
C GLU A 102 -15.56 5.47 6.76
N CYS A 103 -14.37 5.23 7.30
CA CYS A 103 -14.05 4.13 8.20
C CYS A 103 -13.23 4.59 9.40
N ASP A 104 -13.30 3.81 10.49
CA ASP A 104 -12.49 4.01 11.68
C ASP A 104 -11.08 3.44 11.51
N GLY A 105 -10.19 3.81 12.42
CA GLY A 105 -8.80 3.40 12.35
C GLY A 105 -7.91 4.18 13.29
N THR A 106 -6.61 3.90 13.19
CA THR A 106 -5.58 4.52 14.03
C THR A 106 -4.50 5.14 13.16
N PHE A 107 -4.23 6.43 13.37
CA PHE A 107 -3.10 7.12 12.78
C PHE A 107 -2.03 7.39 13.82
N TYR A 108 -0.78 7.28 13.41
CA TYR A 108 0.35 7.69 14.23
C TYR A 108 0.80 9.07 13.79
N ARG A 109 0.82 10.00 14.74
CA ARG A 109 1.37 11.34 14.51
C ARG A 109 2.89 11.25 14.30
N LEU A 110 3.49 12.34 13.85
CA LEU A 110 4.93 12.45 13.58
C LEU A 110 5.83 12.06 14.76
N ASP A 111 5.33 12.20 15.99
CA ASP A 111 5.97 11.84 17.26
C ASP A 111 5.59 10.44 17.77
N ASP A 112 5.07 9.59 16.88
CA ASP A 112 4.67 8.20 17.16
C ASP A 112 3.53 8.06 18.18
N VAL A 113 2.78 9.13 18.47
CA VAL A 113 1.58 9.07 19.30
C VAL A 113 0.41 8.49 18.48
N PRO A 114 -0.21 7.38 18.92
CA PRO A 114 -1.37 6.82 18.25
C PRO A 114 -2.62 7.65 18.57
N ILE A 115 -3.39 7.97 17.53
CA ILE A 115 -4.66 8.67 17.63
C ILE A 115 -5.71 7.81 16.93
N TYR A 116 -6.67 7.33 17.70
CA TYR A 116 -7.84 6.65 17.17
C TYR A 116 -8.86 7.68 16.67
N PHE A 117 -9.43 7.41 15.51
CA PHE A 117 -10.44 8.27 14.90
C PHE A 117 -11.74 7.51 14.67
N GLN A 118 -12.85 8.23 14.80
CA GLN A 118 -14.18 7.71 14.49
C GLN A 118 -14.69 8.38 13.21
N PRO A 119 -15.24 7.60 12.27
CA PRO A 119 -15.76 8.15 11.03
C PRO A 119 -17.02 8.96 11.30
N PHE A 120 -17.17 10.06 10.56
CA PHE A 120 -18.38 10.88 10.61
C PHE A 120 -19.33 10.59 9.44
N THR A 121 -18.88 9.82 8.45
CA THR A 121 -19.69 9.30 7.35
C THR A 121 -19.47 7.79 7.20
N LYS A 122 -20.14 7.15 6.23
CA LYS A 122 -19.98 5.72 5.93
C LYS A 122 -19.42 5.56 4.51
N SER A 123 -18.77 4.43 4.26
CA SER A 123 -18.36 4.04 2.91
C SER A 123 -19.52 4.19 1.93
N PRO A 124 -19.31 4.84 0.78
CA PRO A 124 -20.31 4.96 -0.27
C PRO A 124 -20.48 3.64 -1.05
N PHE A 125 -19.62 2.64 -0.82
CA PHE A 125 -19.62 1.37 -1.54
C PHE A 125 -20.38 0.28 -0.79
N ALA A 126 -21.17 -0.50 -1.52
CA ALA A 126 -21.92 -1.62 -0.96
C ALA A 126 -21.07 -2.89 -0.73
N PHE A 127 -19.90 -2.98 -1.35
CA PHE A 127 -19.04 -4.17 -1.37
C PHE A 127 -17.78 -4.04 -0.50
N THR A 128 -17.51 -2.85 0.04
CA THR A 128 -16.37 -2.63 0.93
C THR A 128 -16.68 -1.59 1.99
N ASN A 129 -16.28 -1.88 3.22
CA ASN A 129 -16.44 -0.98 4.36
C ASN A 129 -15.15 -0.22 4.69
N SER A 130 -13.98 -0.73 4.28
CA SER A 130 -12.67 -0.13 4.52
C SER A 130 -11.62 -0.68 3.55
N ASN A 131 -10.46 -0.02 3.46
CA ASN A 131 -9.32 -0.56 2.70
C ASN A 131 -8.87 -1.92 3.25
N GLU A 132 -8.97 -2.13 4.57
CA GLU A 132 -8.70 -3.43 5.20
C GLU A 132 -9.67 -4.53 4.75
N ASP A 133 -10.96 -4.22 4.62
CA ASP A 133 -11.98 -5.15 4.14
C ASP A 133 -11.69 -5.59 2.69
N THR A 134 -11.39 -4.63 1.81
CA THR A 134 -10.94 -4.92 0.43
C THR A 134 -9.69 -5.83 0.44
N MET A 135 -8.71 -5.54 1.30
CA MET A 135 -7.49 -6.35 1.42
C MET A 135 -7.77 -7.78 1.90
N LYS A 136 -8.71 -7.97 2.84
CA LYS A 136 -9.12 -9.30 3.30
C LYS A 136 -9.80 -10.09 2.18
N GLN A 137 -10.68 -9.46 1.40
CA GLN A 137 -11.34 -10.09 0.26
C GLN A 137 -10.32 -10.56 -0.80
N ILE A 138 -9.32 -9.71 -1.10
CA ILE A 138 -8.21 -10.08 -2.01
C ILE A 138 -7.41 -11.24 -1.42
N PHE A 139 -7.06 -11.18 -0.13
CA PHE A 139 -6.27 -12.21 0.54
C PHE A 139 -6.93 -13.60 0.48
N GLU A 140 -8.23 -13.70 0.79
CA GLU A 140 -8.98 -14.95 0.69
C GLU A 140 -9.02 -15.48 -0.74
N ARG A 141 -9.16 -14.58 -1.73
CA ARG A 141 -9.15 -14.98 -3.14
C ARG A 141 -7.80 -15.52 -3.57
N VAL A 142 -6.71 -14.85 -3.20
CA VAL A 142 -5.33 -15.29 -3.49
C VAL A 142 -5.03 -16.63 -2.83
N LYS A 143 -5.48 -16.82 -1.58
CA LYS A 143 -5.32 -18.07 -0.84
C LYS A 143 -6.06 -19.23 -1.51
N ALA A 144 -7.26 -18.99 -2.05
CA ALA A 144 -8.01 -20.01 -2.80
C ALA A 144 -7.36 -20.37 -4.15
N LEU A 145 -6.56 -19.46 -4.74
CA LEU A 145 -5.82 -19.69 -5.99
C LEU A 145 -4.48 -20.40 -5.75
N LYS A 146 -3.83 -20.15 -4.62
CA LYS A 146 -2.66 -20.90 -4.17
C LYS A 146 -3.10 -22.30 -3.71
N ARG A 147 -3.04 -23.26 -4.63
CA ARG A 147 -3.15 -24.69 -4.31
C ARG A 147 -1.98 -25.17 -3.45
#